data_AF-A0A842JLQ4-F1
#
_entry.id   AF-A0A842JLQ4-F1
#
_cell.length_a   1.000
_cell.length_b   1.000
_cell.length_c   1.000
_cell.angle_alpha   90.00
_cell.angle_beta   90.00
_cell.angle_gamma   90.00
#
_symmetry.space_group_name_H-M   'P 1'
#
loop_
_entity.id
_entity.type
_entity.pdbx_description
1 polymer ?
#
loop_
_entity_poly.entity_id
_entity_poly.type
_entity_poly.pdbx_seq_one_letter_code
_entity_poly.pdbx_strand_id
1 'polypeptide(L)'
;MVTSTRARFGQFVHKRRRLLNLTQDEVTAAGGPSDAAQTRAENGTGPDPSIETLRKLDVALRWAPGSAARTLDGGHPTPLEALDGDDRSHPTRPLTLGPSEIPLDLDTIIEILGPHTRITELSAAHPEVPGLAEAAGELSKVVSKITGAYVTRLLEVNGGPAGPRQPLVEFAFGHLLEVPSTVTDPREREEALYRRFLYGREEDLDAATRERFWRRWEDAVKLVATDDPDRSGDTEVNA
;
A
#
# COMPACT_ATOMS: atom_id res chain seq x y z
N MET A 1 -37.98 -10.51 -17.41
CA MET A 1 -38.30 -10.05 -18.78
C MET A 1 -37.00 -10.02 -19.57
N VAL A 2 -36.94 -10.70 -20.71
CA VAL A 2 -35.77 -10.62 -21.61
C VAL A 2 -35.81 -9.24 -22.27
N THR A 3 -34.86 -8.36 -21.96
CA THR A 3 -34.77 -7.04 -22.59
C THR A 3 -34.46 -7.24 -24.07
N SER A 4 -35.33 -6.74 -24.96
CA SER A 4 -35.11 -6.78 -26.41
C SER A 4 -33.75 -6.17 -26.76
N THR A 5 -33.03 -6.76 -27.72
CA THR A 5 -31.74 -6.27 -28.24
C THR A 5 -31.83 -4.79 -28.62
N ARG A 6 -33.00 -4.35 -29.09
CA ARG A 6 -33.31 -2.97 -29.44
C ARG A 6 -33.34 -2.02 -28.23
N ALA A 7 -33.98 -2.43 -27.13
CA ALA A 7 -33.99 -1.65 -25.90
C ALA A 7 -32.59 -1.57 -25.28
N ARG A 8 -31.81 -2.66 -25.39
CA ARG A 8 -30.40 -2.68 -24.96
C ARG A 8 -29.53 -1.74 -25.77
N PHE A 9 -29.69 -1.74 -27.10
CA PHE A 9 -29.02 -0.79 -27.99
C PHE A 9 -29.33 0.66 -27.61
N GLY A 10 -30.60 0.98 -27.36
CA GLY A 10 -31.00 2.32 -26.93
C GLY A 10 -30.37 2.76 -25.61
N GLN A 11 -30.23 1.85 -24.64
CA GLN A 11 -29.52 2.12 -23.39
C GLN A 11 -28.03 2.46 -23.63
N PHE A 12 -27.35 1.76 -24.54
CA PHE A 12 -25.95 2.06 -24.88
C PHE A 12 -25.79 3.43 -25.54
N VAL A 13 -26.67 3.76 -26.49
CA VAL A 13 -26.70 5.07 -27.17
C VAL A 13 -26.94 6.19 -26.14
N HIS A 14 -27.97 6.05 -25.30
CA HIS A 14 -28.32 7.03 -24.27
C HIS A 14 -27.19 7.21 -23.25
N LYS A 15 -26.66 6.10 -22.71
CA LYS A 15 -25.58 6.12 -21.73
C LYS A 15 -24.33 6.80 -22.30
N ARG A 16 -23.96 6.49 -23.54
CA ARG A 16 -22.78 7.08 -24.17
C ARG A 16 -22.94 8.58 -24.40
N ARG A 17 -24.09 9.03 -24.91
CA ARG A 17 -24.39 10.46 -25.09
C ARG A 17 -24.24 11.23 -23.78
N ARG A 18 -24.77 10.68 -22.68
CA ARG A 18 -24.64 11.28 -21.33
C ARG A 18 -23.20 11.27 -20.81
N LEU A 19 -22.43 10.22 -21.06
CA LEU A 19 -21.01 10.16 -20.68
C LEU A 19 -20.17 11.22 -21.39
N LEU A 20 -20.53 11.56 -22.64
CA LEU A 20 -19.90 12.63 -23.40
C LEU A 20 -20.46 14.02 -23.05
N ASN A 21 -21.43 14.09 -22.13
CA ASN A 21 -22.13 15.30 -21.74
C ASN A 21 -22.77 16.05 -22.92
N LEU A 22 -23.31 15.32 -23.89
CA LEU A 22 -23.95 15.89 -25.09
C LEU A 22 -25.48 15.92 -24.98
N THR A 23 -26.07 17.02 -25.40
CA THR A 23 -27.48 17.11 -25.78
C THR A 23 -27.74 16.44 -27.13
N GLN A 24 -29.00 16.20 -27.49
CA GLN A 24 -29.34 15.60 -28.80
C GLN A 24 -29.00 16.55 -29.95
N ASP A 25 -29.21 17.86 -29.75
CA ASP A 25 -28.82 18.91 -30.69
C ASP A 25 -27.30 18.91 -30.93
N GLU A 26 -26.51 18.76 -29.87
CA GLU A 26 -25.05 18.66 -29.97
C GLU A 26 -24.59 17.36 -30.64
N VAL A 27 -25.33 16.25 -30.48
CA VAL A 27 -25.08 15.01 -31.24
C VAL A 27 -25.34 15.24 -32.73
N THR A 28 -26.41 15.94 -33.10
CA THR A 28 -26.68 16.31 -34.49
C THR A 28 -25.57 17.22 -35.04
N ALA A 29 -25.15 18.24 -34.26
CA ALA A 29 -24.06 19.14 -34.62
C ALA A 29 -22.71 18.42 -34.76
N ALA A 30 -22.48 17.35 -34.00
CA ALA A 30 -21.31 16.49 -34.09
C ALA A 30 -21.33 15.48 -35.26
N GLY A 31 -22.26 15.63 -36.21
CA GLY A 31 -22.40 14.73 -37.37
C GLY A 31 -23.30 13.52 -37.12
N GLY A 32 -24.10 13.56 -36.06
CA GLY A 32 -25.04 12.52 -35.67
C GLY A 32 -26.33 12.50 -36.51
N PRO A 33 -27.23 11.52 -36.26
CA PRO A 33 -28.51 11.45 -36.94
C PRO A 33 -29.48 12.52 -36.40
N SER A 34 -30.60 12.76 -37.08
CA SER A 34 -31.59 13.75 -36.63
C SER A 34 -32.17 13.43 -35.25
N ASP A 35 -32.65 14.44 -34.51
CA ASP A 35 -33.17 14.28 -33.14
C ASP A 35 -34.30 13.25 -33.04
N ALA A 36 -35.15 13.17 -34.07
CA ALA A 36 -36.20 12.14 -34.17
C ALA A 36 -35.65 10.71 -34.37
N ALA A 37 -34.52 10.57 -35.08
CA ALA A 37 -33.83 9.29 -35.24
C ALA A 37 -33.05 8.93 -33.97
N GLN A 38 -32.43 9.91 -33.29
CA GLN A 38 -31.78 9.73 -32.00
C GLN A 38 -32.78 9.29 -30.92
N THR A 39 -33.93 9.96 -30.82
CA THR A 39 -34.99 9.63 -29.86
C THR A 39 -35.51 8.21 -30.06
N ARG A 40 -35.72 7.78 -31.31
CA ARG A 40 -36.09 6.39 -31.61
C ARG A 40 -34.98 5.39 -31.28
N ALA A 41 -33.72 5.76 -31.54
CA ALA A 41 -32.57 4.93 -31.21
C ALA A 41 -32.44 4.75 -29.69
N GLU A 42 -32.48 5.82 -28.90
CA GLU A 42 -32.34 5.80 -27.44
C GLU A 42 -33.51 5.10 -26.74
N ASN A 43 -34.73 5.31 -27.21
CA ASN A 43 -35.92 4.65 -26.65
C ASN A 43 -36.07 3.19 -27.12
N GLY A 44 -35.27 2.76 -28.10
CA GLY A 44 -35.37 1.42 -28.69
C GLY A 44 -36.70 1.17 -29.39
N THR A 45 -37.31 2.19 -29.99
CA THR A 45 -38.62 2.13 -30.64
C THR A 45 -38.54 2.23 -32.16
N GLY A 46 -39.58 1.75 -32.84
CA GLY A 46 -39.69 1.82 -34.30
C GLY A 46 -38.82 0.79 -35.05
N PRO A 47 -38.68 0.94 -36.38
CA PRO A 47 -37.85 0.04 -37.19
C PRO A 47 -36.37 0.20 -36.86
N ASP A 48 -35.58 -0.80 -37.24
CA ASP A 48 -34.13 -0.75 -37.05
C ASP A 48 -33.51 0.46 -37.78
N PRO A 49 -32.48 1.11 -37.19
CA PRO A 49 -31.80 2.22 -37.81
C PRO A 49 -31.15 1.77 -39.11
N SER A 50 -31.21 2.62 -40.12
CA SER A 50 -30.46 2.38 -41.35
C SER A 50 -28.96 2.34 -41.08
N ILE A 51 -28.20 1.70 -41.97
CA ILE A 51 -26.73 1.69 -41.94
C ILE A 51 -26.16 3.11 -41.86
N GLU A 52 -26.78 4.06 -42.56
CA GLU A 52 -26.39 5.47 -42.50
C GLU A 52 -26.59 6.08 -41.10
N THR A 53 -27.70 5.75 -40.44
CA THR A 53 -27.98 6.20 -39.07
C THR A 53 -26.99 5.60 -38.08
N LEU A 54 -26.63 4.32 -38.25
CA LEU A 54 -25.62 3.65 -37.43
C LEU A 54 -24.24 4.29 -37.59
N ARG A 55 -23.84 4.63 -38.81
CA ARG A 55 -22.57 5.34 -39.08
C ARG A 55 -22.56 6.74 -38.45
N LYS A 56 -23.66 7.48 -38.53
CA LYS A 56 -23.79 8.80 -37.89
C LYS A 56 -23.70 8.69 -36.37
N LEU A 57 -24.25 7.63 -35.78
CA LEU A 57 -24.10 7.34 -34.35
C LEU A 57 -22.66 7.01 -33.99
N ASP A 58 -21.94 6.24 -34.80
CA ASP A 58 -20.51 5.96 -34.56
C ASP A 58 -19.69 7.27 -34.50
N VAL A 59 -19.94 8.17 -35.44
CA VAL A 59 -19.27 9.48 -35.52
C VAL A 59 -19.57 10.34 -34.29
N ALA A 60 -20.86 10.62 -34.02
CA ALA A 60 -21.22 11.57 -32.97
C ALA A 60 -20.98 11.05 -31.56
N LEU A 61 -21.07 9.73 -31.34
CA LEU A 61 -20.82 9.11 -30.03
C LEU A 61 -19.36 8.69 -29.82
N ARG A 62 -18.47 9.06 -30.74
CA ARG A 62 -17.04 8.72 -30.70
C ARG A 62 -16.84 7.22 -30.49
N TRP A 63 -17.52 6.42 -31.30
CA TRP A 63 -17.30 4.99 -31.38
C TRP A 63 -16.48 4.63 -32.61
N ALA A 64 -15.75 3.52 -32.53
CA ALA A 64 -15.10 2.91 -33.66
C ALA A 64 -16.12 2.62 -34.77
N PRO A 65 -15.77 2.85 -36.06
CA PRO A 65 -16.67 2.53 -37.17
C PRO A 65 -17.24 1.11 -37.08
N GLY A 66 -18.57 0.97 -37.18
CA GLY A 66 -19.30 -0.29 -37.09
C GLY A 66 -19.69 -0.72 -35.67
N SER A 67 -19.33 0.05 -34.63
CA SER A 67 -19.70 -0.26 -33.24
C SER A 67 -21.19 -0.19 -32.99
N ALA A 68 -21.89 0.77 -33.58
CA ALA A 68 -23.33 0.91 -33.46
C ALA A 68 -24.05 -0.31 -34.06
N ALA A 69 -23.63 -0.77 -35.24
CA ALA A 69 -24.17 -1.98 -35.86
C ALA A 69 -23.95 -3.23 -34.99
N ARG A 70 -22.71 -3.43 -34.52
CA ARG A 70 -22.37 -4.54 -33.61
C ARG A 70 -23.17 -4.52 -32.32
N THR A 71 -23.44 -3.33 -31.78
CA THR A 71 -24.24 -3.16 -30.56
C THR A 71 -25.71 -3.50 -30.80
N LEU A 72 -26.23 -3.14 -31.97
CA LEU A 72 -27.59 -3.50 -32.39
C LEU A 72 -27.76 -5.02 -32.55
N ASP A 73 -26.71 -5.72 -33.00
CA ASP A 73 -26.69 -7.18 -33.14
C ASP A 73 -26.46 -7.92 -31.81
N GLY A 74 -26.39 -7.21 -30.69
CA GLY A 74 -26.21 -7.81 -29.37
C GLY A 74 -24.75 -7.94 -28.93
N GLY A 75 -23.81 -7.23 -29.56
CA GLY A 75 -22.46 -6.97 -29.05
C GLY A 75 -22.35 -5.70 -28.18
N HIS A 76 -21.11 -5.23 -27.99
CA HIS A 76 -20.79 -4.02 -27.23
C HIS A 76 -20.15 -2.95 -28.14
N PRO A 77 -20.40 -1.66 -27.88
CA PRO A 77 -19.76 -0.59 -28.63
C PRO A 77 -18.29 -0.45 -28.22
N THR A 78 -17.43 -0.04 -29.14
CA THR A 78 -16.01 0.25 -28.87
C THR A 78 -15.79 1.76 -28.92
N PRO A 79 -15.55 2.44 -27.79
CA PRO A 79 -15.15 3.85 -27.76
C PRO A 79 -13.84 4.11 -28.52
N LEU A 80 -13.71 5.24 -29.21
CA LEU A 80 -12.46 5.59 -29.92
C LEU A 80 -11.28 5.74 -28.95
N GLU A 81 -11.51 6.24 -27.73
CA GLU A 81 -10.48 6.29 -26.69
C GLU A 81 -9.97 4.90 -26.23
N ALA A 82 -10.72 3.84 -26.53
CA ALA A 82 -10.28 2.46 -26.29
C ALA A 82 -9.38 1.93 -27.43
N LEU A 83 -9.44 2.53 -28.63
CA LEU A 83 -8.54 2.22 -29.74
C LEU A 83 -7.20 2.95 -29.60
N ASP A 84 -7.22 4.18 -29.07
CA ASP A 84 -6.02 4.96 -28.75
C ASP A 84 -5.24 4.37 -27.55
N GLY A 85 -5.84 3.42 -26.83
CA GLY A 85 -5.30 2.79 -25.61
C GLY A 85 -4.25 1.70 -25.82
N ASP A 86 -3.92 1.32 -27.07
CA ASP A 86 -2.96 0.25 -27.37
C ASP A 86 -1.48 0.64 -27.14
N ASP A 87 -1.20 1.83 -26.60
CA ASP A 87 0.15 2.21 -26.16
C ASP A 87 0.26 2.72 -24.70
N ARG A 88 -0.85 2.88 -23.94
CA ARG A 88 -0.74 3.39 -22.53
C ARG A 88 -1.74 2.87 -21.49
N SER A 89 -2.55 1.86 -21.77
CA SER A 89 -3.25 1.13 -20.69
C SER A 89 -2.69 -0.28 -20.52
N HIS A 90 -1.49 -0.37 -19.96
CA HIS A 90 -1.24 -1.47 -19.04
C HIS A 90 -2.43 -1.50 -18.06
N PRO A 91 -3.03 -2.67 -17.77
CA PRO A 91 -3.92 -2.75 -16.62
C PRO A 91 -3.14 -2.13 -15.48
N THR A 92 -3.71 -1.14 -14.77
CA THR A 92 -3.18 -0.71 -13.49
C THR A 92 -3.25 -1.95 -12.61
N ARG A 93 -2.19 -2.76 -12.68
CA ARG A 93 -1.93 -3.82 -11.74
C ARG A 93 -2.03 -3.10 -10.41
N PRO A 94 -2.97 -3.48 -9.53
CA PRO A 94 -3.06 -2.87 -8.22
C PRO A 94 -1.64 -2.83 -7.66
N LEU A 95 -1.22 -1.66 -7.17
CA LEU A 95 0.03 -1.54 -6.46
C LEU A 95 0.00 -2.62 -5.39
N THR A 96 0.77 -3.67 -5.61
CA THR A 96 0.95 -4.68 -4.59
C THR A 96 1.86 -4.00 -3.60
N LEU A 97 1.33 -3.69 -2.42
CA LEU A 97 2.17 -3.23 -1.32
C LEU A 97 3.32 -4.22 -1.25
N GLY A 98 4.55 -3.70 -1.32
CA GLY A 98 5.76 -4.52 -1.21
C GLY A 98 5.75 -5.33 0.10
N PRO A 99 6.77 -6.15 0.33
CA PRO A 99 6.84 -6.91 1.57
C PRO A 99 6.72 -5.96 2.77
N SER A 100 5.95 -6.36 3.78
CA SER A 100 5.75 -5.58 5.01
C SER A 100 7.05 -5.42 5.81
N GLU A 101 8.03 -6.28 5.53
CA GLU A 101 9.35 -6.32 6.16
C GLU A 101 10.42 -6.52 5.09
N ILE A 102 11.57 -5.88 5.28
CA ILE A 102 12.74 -6.06 4.42
C ILE A 102 13.86 -6.60 5.32
N PRO A 103 14.45 -7.76 5.03
CA PRO A 103 15.57 -8.27 5.81
C PRO A 103 16.77 -7.33 5.65
N LEU A 104 17.32 -6.87 6.77
CA LEU A 104 18.54 -6.08 6.84
C LEU A 104 19.58 -6.89 7.62
N ASP A 105 20.80 -6.97 7.10
CA ASP A 105 21.91 -7.52 7.86
C ASP A 105 22.36 -6.55 8.97
N LEU A 106 23.03 -7.10 9.98
CA LEU A 106 23.50 -6.32 11.14
C LEU A 106 24.50 -5.24 10.70
N ASP A 107 25.33 -5.53 9.71
CA ASP A 107 26.38 -4.62 9.24
C ASP A 107 25.74 -3.36 8.64
N THR A 108 24.68 -3.50 7.85
CA THR A 108 23.89 -2.38 7.30
C THR A 108 23.30 -1.50 8.40
N ILE A 109 22.80 -2.11 9.48
CA ILE A 109 22.27 -1.36 10.63
C ILE A 109 23.39 -0.57 11.33
N ILE A 110 24.56 -1.19 11.51
CA ILE A 110 25.74 -0.54 12.10
C ILE A 110 26.25 0.60 11.20
N GLU A 111 26.25 0.41 9.88
CA GLU A 111 26.65 1.42 8.90
C GLU A 111 25.74 2.66 8.92
N ILE A 112 24.45 2.51 9.25
CA ILE A 112 23.52 3.63 9.41
C ILE A 112 23.82 4.41 10.71
N LEU A 113 24.18 3.70 11.79
CA LEU A 113 24.40 4.30 13.11
C LEU A 113 25.63 5.22 13.18
N GLY A 114 26.69 4.90 12.44
CA GLY A 114 27.92 5.70 12.43
C GLY A 114 27.70 7.15 11.97
N PRO A 115 27.20 7.39 10.75
CA PRO A 115 26.87 8.72 10.25
C PRO A 115 25.84 9.44 11.12
N HIS A 116 24.83 8.73 11.62
CA HIS A 116 23.81 9.31 12.50
C HIS A 116 24.40 9.86 13.81
N THR A 117 25.28 9.09 14.45
CA THR A 117 25.99 9.53 15.68
C THR A 117 26.81 10.78 15.39
N ARG A 118 27.57 10.78 14.28
CA ARG A 118 28.39 11.92 13.88
C ARG A 118 27.58 13.18 13.58
N ILE A 119 26.43 13.05 12.91
CA ILE A 119 25.52 14.19 12.65
C ILE A 119 24.98 14.76 13.97
N THR A 120 24.62 13.88 14.92
CA THR A 120 24.11 14.29 16.23
C THR A 120 25.17 15.04 17.03
N GLU A 121 26.41 14.56 17.04
CA GLU A 121 27.55 15.22 17.68
C GLU A 121 27.85 16.59 17.05
N LEU A 122 27.92 16.65 15.71
CA LEU A 122 28.14 17.90 14.99
C LEU A 122 27.01 18.91 15.26
N SER A 123 25.77 18.44 15.29
CA SER A 123 24.64 19.29 15.62
C SER A 123 24.71 19.86 17.03
N ALA A 124 25.21 19.10 18.00
CA ALA A 124 25.38 19.56 19.37
C ALA A 124 26.56 20.55 19.50
N ALA A 125 27.64 20.33 18.73
CA ALA A 125 28.81 21.19 18.70
C ALA A 125 28.58 22.53 17.99
N HIS A 126 27.59 22.60 17.09
CA HIS A 126 27.31 23.75 16.24
C HIS A 126 25.87 24.29 16.40
N PRO A 127 25.48 24.79 17.59
CA PRO A 127 24.14 25.31 17.83
C PRO A 127 23.82 26.58 17.02
N GLU A 128 24.83 27.24 16.46
CA GLU A 128 24.70 28.43 15.62
C GLU A 128 24.11 28.14 14.24
N VAL A 129 24.12 26.89 13.77
CA VAL A 129 23.63 26.52 12.43
C VAL A 129 22.10 26.38 12.48
N PRO A 130 21.34 27.28 11.80
CA PRO A 130 19.88 27.22 11.85
C PRO A 130 19.35 25.92 11.24
N GLY A 131 18.41 25.27 11.94
CA GLY A 131 17.72 24.06 11.47
C GLY A 131 18.52 22.75 11.60
N LEU A 132 19.80 22.79 11.94
CA LEU A 132 20.62 21.56 12.05
C LEU A 132 20.15 20.64 13.19
N ALA A 133 19.84 21.21 14.35
CA ALA A 133 19.34 20.46 15.50
C ALA A 133 17.97 19.82 15.24
N GLU A 134 17.10 20.51 14.51
CA GLU A 134 15.80 19.98 14.11
C GLU A 134 15.97 18.81 13.14
N ALA A 135 16.74 18.99 12.07
CA ALA A 135 16.99 17.95 11.08
C ALA A 135 17.70 16.72 11.66
N ALA A 136 18.70 16.92 12.53
CA ALA A 136 19.37 15.83 13.25
C ALA A 136 18.40 15.09 14.18
N GLY A 137 17.51 15.82 14.85
CA GLY A 137 16.44 15.25 15.67
C GLY A 137 15.44 14.43 14.86
N GLU A 138 15.01 14.90 13.69
CA GLU A 138 14.12 14.17 12.79
C GLU A 138 14.77 12.88 12.27
N LEU A 139 16.02 12.94 11.81
CA LEU A 139 16.78 11.77 11.39
C LEU A 139 16.92 10.76 12.54
N SER A 140 17.22 11.26 13.74
CA SER A 140 17.35 10.42 14.94
C SER A 140 16.09 9.64 15.26
N LYS A 141 14.90 10.25 15.11
CA LYS A 141 13.62 9.56 15.29
C LYS A 141 13.45 8.40 14.30
N VAL A 142 13.81 8.59 13.04
CA VAL A 142 13.67 7.55 12.01
C VAL A 142 14.66 6.41 12.25
N VAL A 143 15.93 6.73 12.48
CA VAL A 143 16.96 5.72 12.76
C VAL A 143 16.60 4.92 14.01
N SER A 144 16.15 5.58 15.09
CA SER A 144 15.74 4.93 16.33
C SER A 144 14.57 3.96 16.15
N LYS A 145 13.64 4.24 15.22
CA LYS A 145 12.53 3.33 14.91
C LYS A 145 13.02 2.05 14.25
N ILE A 146 13.93 2.18 13.28
CA ILE A 146 14.50 1.05 12.56
C ILE A 146 15.34 0.19 13.50
N THR A 147 16.27 0.81 14.23
CA THR A 147 17.17 0.10 15.15
C THR A 147 16.42 -0.47 16.35
N GLY A 148 15.42 0.24 16.87
CA GLY A 148 14.55 -0.25 17.93
C GLY A 148 13.80 -1.53 17.53
N ALA A 149 13.18 -1.55 16.35
CA ALA A 149 12.49 -2.74 15.85
C ALA A 149 13.45 -3.93 15.67
N TYR A 150 14.63 -3.68 15.11
CA TYR A 150 15.67 -4.70 14.95
C TYR A 150 16.12 -5.27 16.30
N VAL A 151 16.43 -4.41 17.28
CA VAL A 151 16.88 -4.84 18.62
C VAL A 151 15.78 -5.63 19.34
N THR A 152 14.51 -5.19 19.26
CA THR A 152 13.39 -5.97 19.80
C THR A 152 13.41 -7.37 19.22
N ARG A 153 13.48 -7.49 17.88
CA ARG A 153 13.45 -8.78 17.22
C ARG A 153 14.66 -9.65 17.58
N LEU A 154 15.85 -9.05 17.61
CA LEU A 154 17.09 -9.71 18.03
C LEU A 154 16.94 -10.31 19.43
N LEU A 155 16.37 -9.56 20.39
CA LEU A 155 16.19 -10.06 21.76
C LEU A 155 15.12 -11.14 21.84
N GLU A 156 14.00 -11.00 21.13
CA GLU A 156 12.93 -12.01 21.09
C GLU A 156 13.44 -13.37 20.62
N VAL A 157 14.21 -13.40 19.53
CA VAL A 157 14.73 -14.65 18.94
C VAL A 157 15.90 -15.25 19.73
N ASN A 158 16.57 -14.46 20.56
CA ASN A 158 17.69 -14.92 21.39
C ASN A 158 17.26 -15.25 22.83
N GLY A 159 15.99 -15.61 23.06
CA GLY A 159 15.52 -16.10 24.35
C GLY A 159 14.96 -15.03 25.29
N GLY A 160 14.83 -13.78 24.82
CA GLY A 160 14.24 -12.67 25.57
C GLY A 160 14.90 -12.49 26.95
N PRO A 161 14.14 -12.21 28.03
CA PRO A 161 14.69 -11.93 29.35
C PRO A 161 15.39 -13.13 30.01
N ALA A 162 15.15 -14.35 29.52
CA ALA A 162 15.86 -15.55 29.95
C ALA A 162 17.07 -15.87 29.05
N GLY A 163 17.27 -15.11 27.98
CA GLY A 163 18.32 -15.27 27.00
C GLY A 163 19.70 -14.81 27.50
N PRO A 164 20.78 -15.19 26.79
CA PRO A 164 22.13 -14.74 27.12
C PRO A 164 22.27 -13.23 26.91
N ARG A 165 22.81 -12.54 27.91
CA ARG A 165 23.17 -11.12 27.77
C ARG A 165 24.45 -11.00 26.96
N GLN A 166 24.36 -10.35 25.81
CA GLN A 166 25.48 -10.20 24.90
C GLN A 166 26.14 -8.83 25.09
N PRO A 167 27.44 -8.76 25.47
CA PRO A 167 28.14 -7.48 25.70
C PRO A 167 28.14 -6.55 24.48
N LEU A 168 28.16 -7.11 23.26
CA LEU A 168 28.14 -6.32 22.04
C LEU A 168 26.80 -5.59 21.83
N VAL A 169 25.68 -6.21 22.24
CA VAL A 169 24.34 -5.60 22.16
C VAL A 169 24.24 -4.43 23.14
N GLU A 170 24.75 -4.61 24.35
CA GLU A 170 24.86 -3.51 25.34
C GLU A 170 25.70 -2.36 24.81
N PHE A 171 26.87 -2.69 24.23
CA PHE A 171 27.78 -1.69 23.68
C PHE A 171 27.16 -0.90 22.51
N ALA A 172 26.55 -1.59 21.55
CA ALA A 172 26.01 -0.96 20.35
C ALA A 172 24.66 -0.25 20.61
N PHE A 173 23.82 -0.82 21.46
CA PHE A 173 22.41 -0.43 21.60
C PHE A 173 22.02 -0.06 23.03
N GLY A 174 22.96 0.11 23.96
CA GLY A 174 22.65 0.44 25.36
C GLY A 174 21.70 1.63 25.52
N HIS A 175 21.86 2.66 24.69
CA HIS A 175 20.96 3.83 24.68
C HIS A 175 19.49 3.49 24.34
N LEU A 176 19.26 2.41 23.57
CA LEU A 176 17.93 1.88 23.25
C LEU A 176 17.39 0.97 24.37
N LEU A 177 18.25 0.39 25.21
CA LEU A 177 17.82 -0.46 26.33
C LEU A 177 17.39 0.36 27.56
N GLU A 178 17.61 1.67 27.52
CA GLU A 178 17.07 2.63 28.47
C GLU A 178 15.68 3.13 28.04
N VAL A 179 14.92 3.68 28.98
CA VAL A 179 13.69 4.43 28.69
C VAL A 179 13.99 5.91 28.88
N PRO A 180 14.23 6.67 27.79
CA PRO A 180 14.50 8.09 27.92
C PRO A 180 13.30 8.81 28.54
N SER A 181 13.56 9.68 29.51
CA SER A 181 12.53 10.51 30.14
C SER A 181 11.84 11.48 29.17
N THR A 182 12.44 11.68 27.99
CA THR A 182 11.95 12.54 26.91
C THR A 182 10.89 11.87 26.03
N VAL A 183 10.67 10.56 26.14
CA VAL A 183 9.64 9.85 25.36
C VAL A 183 8.26 10.16 25.92
N THR A 184 7.48 10.93 25.16
CA THR A 184 6.12 11.36 25.52
C THR A 184 5.04 10.50 24.87
N ASP A 185 5.32 9.82 23.76
CA ASP A 185 4.36 8.90 23.13
C ASP A 185 4.21 7.63 23.98
N PRO A 186 3.00 7.30 24.46
CA PRO A 186 2.75 6.09 25.23
C PRO A 186 3.17 4.81 24.50
N ARG A 187 3.05 4.74 23.17
CA ARG A 187 3.42 3.55 22.40
C ARG A 187 4.93 3.37 22.33
N GLU A 188 5.66 4.43 22.00
CA GLU A 188 7.13 4.40 21.99
C GLU A 188 7.70 4.07 23.38
N ARG A 189 7.05 4.58 24.43
CA ARG A 189 7.39 4.24 25.82
C ARG A 189 7.16 2.77 26.14
N GLU A 190 6.03 2.20 25.70
CA GLU A 190 5.74 0.77 25.86
C GLU A 190 6.78 -0.11 25.15
N GLU A 191 7.16 0.24 23.92
CA GLU A 191 8.22 -0.48 23.18
C GLU A 191 9.59 -0.39 23.86
N ALA A 192 9.92 0.74 24.49
CA ALA A 192 11.15 0.88 25.28
C ALA A 192 11.14 0.00 26.53
N LEU A 193 10.02 -0.01 27.27
CA LEU A 193 9.85 -0.88 28.43
C LEU A 193 9.89 -2.37 28.04
N TYR A 194 9.31 -2.72 26.89
CA TYR A 194 9.34 -4.09 26.38
C TYR A 194 10.75 -4.52 25.99
N ARG A 195 11.56 -3.69 25.32
CA ARG A 195 12.97 -4.00 25.03
C ARG A 195 13.80 -4.17 26.30
N ARG A 196 13.60 -3.28 27.27
CA ARG A 196 14.27 -3.36 28.57
C ARG A 196 13.88 -4.63 29.32
N PHE A 197 12.60 -5.01 29.25
CA PHE A 197 12.11 -6.31 29.72
C PHE A 197 12.82 -7.45 29.01
N LEU A 198 12.82 -7.50 27.68
CA LEU A 198 13.48 -8.56 26.90
C LEU A 198 14.98 -8.68 27.18
N TYR A 199 15.63 -7.64 27.69
CA TYR A 199 17.04 -7.70 28.10
C TYR A 199 17.24 -8.11 29.57
N GLY A 200 16.15 -8.35 30.31
CA GLY A 200 16.16 -8.77 31.71
C GLY A 200 16.32 -7.64 32.72
N ARG A 201 15.93 -6.40 32.38
CA ARG A 201 15.98 -5.23 33.26
C ARG A 201 14.57 -4.82 33.73
N GLU A 202 13.94 -5.67 34.53
CA GLU A 202 12.52 -5.56 34.90
C GLU A 202 12.20 -4.81 36.21
N GLU A 203 13.19 -4.14 36.81
CA GLU A 203 13.15 -3.55 38.15
C GLU A 203 11.97 -2.57 38.36
N ASP A 204 11.55 -1.88 37.29
CA ASP A 204 10.51 -0.84 37.34
C ASP A 204 9.14 -1.33 36.81
N LEU A 205 8.97 -2.64 36.54
CA LEU A 205 7.75 -3.19 35.93
C LEU A 205 6.78 -3.80 36.96
N ASP A 206 5.53 -3.34 36.91
CA ASP A 206 4.44 -3.96 37.65
C ASP A 206 4.13 -5.39 37.13
N ALA A 207 3.48 -6.20 37.97
CA ALA A 207 3.20 -7.60 37.66
C ALA A 207 2.28 -7.79 36.44
N ALA A 208 1.32 -6.89 36.22
CA ALA A 208 0.40 -6.99 35.08
C ALA A 208 1.10 -6.66 33.76
N THR A 209 2.02 -5.70 33.78
CA THR A 209 2.87 -5.34 32.64
C THR A 209 3.86 -6.44 32.31
N ARG A 210 4.51 -7.03 33.31
CA ARG A 210 5.41 -8.19 33.13
C ARG A 210 4.68 -9.35 32.46
N GLU A 211 3.51 -9.71 32.96
CA GLU A 211 2.69 -10.80 32.43
C GLU A 211 2.25 -10.55 30.97
N ARG A 212 1.86 -9.31 30.64
CA ARG A 212 1.54 -8.92 29.26
C ARG A 212 2.74 -9.06 28.32
N PHE A 213 3.91 -8.61 28.75
CA PHE A 213 5.13 -8.72 27.96
C PHE A 213 5.59 -10.16 27.78
N TRP A 214 5.35 -11.01 28.78
CA TRP A 214 5.60 -12.44 28.67
C TRP A 214 4.78 -13.10 27.57
N ARG A 215 3.46 -12.87 27.59
CA ARG A 215 2.57 -13.35 26.52
C ARG A 215 2.96 -12.82 25.14
N ARG A 216 3.31 -11.54 25.04
CA ARG A 216 3.76 -10.93 23.78
C ARG A 216 5.00 -11.63 23.21
N TRP A 217 6.00 -11.89 24.05
CA TRP A 217 7.22 -12.57 23.64
C TRP A 217 6.96 -14.01 23.20
N GLU A 218 6.17 -14.77 23.96
CA GLU A 218 5.80 -16.15 23.58
C GLU A 218 5.11 -16.22 22.22
N ASP A 219 4.20 -15.29 21.93
CA ASP A 219 3.51 -15.23 20.65
C ASP A 219 4.46 -14.81 19.51
N ALA A 220 5.39 -13.88 19.77
CA ALA A 220 6.42 -13.49 18.80
C ALA A 220 7.37 -14.63 18.44
N VAL A 221 7.69 -15.51 19.40
CA VAL A 221 8.51 -16.71 19.18
C VAL A 221 7.77 -17.75 18.33
N LYS A 222 6.47 -17.99 18.61
CA LYS A 222 5.65 -18.94 17.83
C LYS A 222 5.56 -18.55 16.36
N LEU A 223 5.43 -17.24 16.07
CA LEU A 223 5.39 -16.72 14.70
C LEU A 223 6.69 -17.02 13.93
N VAL A 224 7.85 -16.98 14.59
CA VAL A 224 9.14 -17.32 13.95
C VAL A 224 9.18 -18.81 13.58
N ALA A 225 8.72 -19.67 14.49
CA ALA A 225 8.73 -21.11 14.28
C ALA A 225 7.81 -21.54 13.13
N THR A 226 6.77 -20.77 12.83
CA THR A 226 5.89 -21.01 11.67
C THR A 226 6.46 -20.52 10.34
N ASP A 227 7.32 -19.49 10.37
CA ASP A 227 7.95 -18.92 9.16
C ASP A 227 9.24 -19.65 8.74
N ASP A 228 9.86 -20.41 9.66
CA ASP A 228 11.06 -21.24 9.40
C ASP A 228 10.90 -22.65 10.01
N PRO A 229 10.18 -23.56 9.33
CA PRO A 229 9.93 -24.92 9.84
C PRO A 229 11.18 -25.81 9.87
N ASP A 230 12.25 -25.43 9.15
CA ASP A 230 13.47 -26.26 9.00
C ASP A 230 14.40 -26.16 10.21
N ARG A 231 14.20 -25.19 11.11
CA ARG A 231 15.06 -25.02 12.31
C ARG A 231 14.72 -25.95 13.47
N SER A 232 13.62 -26.71 13.37
CA SER A 232 13.17 -27.64 14.42
C SER A 232 13.73 -29.07 14.27
N GLY A 233 14.52 -29.35 13.22
CA GLY A 233 14.97 -30.71 12.89
C GLY A 233 16.30 -31.17 13.48
N ASP A 234 17.21 -30.27 13.84
CA ASP A 234 18.58 -30.66 14.20
C ASP A 234 18.81 -30.62 15.71
N THR A 235 18.26 -31.58 16.43
CA THR A 235 18.77 -32.00 17.75
C THR A 235 18.45 -33.46 18.06
N GLU A 236 18.82 -34.37 17.15
CA GLU A 236 19.13 -35.76 17.52
C GLU A 236 20.63 -36.00 17.29
N VAL A 237 21.42 -35.63 18.30
CA VAL A 237 22.79 -36.14 18.44
C VAL A 237 22.68 -37.52 19.08
N ASN A 238 22.80 -38.56 18.25
CA ASN A 238 22.97 -39.93 18.72
C ASN A 238 24.24 -40.05 19.57
N ALA A 239 24.07 -40.68 20.74
CA ALA A 239 25.13 -41.24 21.57
C ALA A 239 25.59 -42.61 21.03
#